data_AF-A0A3R9ZDT1-F1
#
_entry.id   AF-A0A3R9ZDT1-F1
#
_cell.length_a   1.000
_cell.length_b   1.000
_cell.length_c   1.000
_cell.angle_alpha   90.00
_cell.angle_beta   90.00
_cell.angle_gamma   90.00
#
_symmetry.space_group_name_H-M   'P 1'
#
loop_
_entity.id
_entity.type
_entity.pdbx_description
1 polymer ?
#
loop_
_entity_poly.entity_id
_entity_poly.type
_entity_poly.pdbx_seq_one_letter_code
_entity_poly.pdbx_strand_id
1 'polypeptide(L)'
;GISQARAMVMLILGQSTTSVTTHLYTAKDVPGAPVFHPLAGVLTEQAAARLLAISERTTDMDTAATAHTPAYTPTEAIRAFLVGRDWCCRWPGCGTLAFGGDNDHRINHHEGGPTTAANMVMLCRHHHNRKTDLQAHYLLDPITGDVFWLFADGTWAVDHAEGPLAPVEKRWVQTYTQRRQRRGERAAARAAAQEFEAYQYGAEARARAQEEFEEAINQAKAENGPDPPE
;
A
#
# COMPACT_ATOMS: atom_id res chain seq x y z
N GLY A 1 -24.49 -11.13 30.72
CA GLY A 1 -23.69 -9.95 30.36
C GLY A 1 -24.42 -8.70 30.80
N ILE A 2 -23.70 -7.61 31.08
CA ILE A 2 -24.30 -6.28 31.32
C ILE A 2 -24.76 -5.68 29.98
N SER A 3 -25.80 -4.85 29.99
CA SER A 3 -26.21 -4.11 28.79
C SER A 3 -25.17 -3.05 28.42
N GLN A 4 -25.11 -2.63 27.16
CA GLN A 4 -24.23 -1.55 26.71
C GLN A 4 -24.47 -0.25 27.50
N ALA A 5 -25.73 0.08 27.79
CA ALA A 5 -26.07 1.25 28.61
C ALA A 5 -25.49 1.16 30.02
N ARG A 6 -25.56 -0.01 30.66
CA ARG A 6 -24.97 -0.23 31.99
C ARG A 6 -23.45 -0.21 31.96
N ALA A 7 -22.83 -0.77 30.91
CA ALA A 7 -21.39 -0.70 30.70
C ALA A 7 -20.90 0.75 30.54
N MET A 8 -21.62 1.55 29.75
CA MET A 8 -21.33 2.99 29.57
C MET A 8 -21.40 3.74 30.90
N VAL A 9 -22.44 3.52 31.72
CA VAL A 9 -22.57 4.13 33.05
C VAL A 9 -21.40 3.73 33.95
N MET A 10 -21.03 2.45 33.96
CA MET A 10 -19.89 1.98 34.76
C MET A 10 -18.56 2.60 34.33
N LEU A 11 -18.34 2.78 33.02
CA LEU A 11 -17.17 3.47 32.47
C LEU A 11 -17.11 4.93 32.90
N ILE A 12 -18.22 5.68 32.75
CA ILE A 12 -18.29 7.11 33.11
C ILE A 12 -18.08 7.30 34.61
N LEU A 13 -18.67 6.43 35.44
CA LEU A 13 -18.57 6.52 36.90
C LEU A 13 -17.26 5.94 37.46
N GLY A 14 -16.35 5.45 36.62
CA GLY A 14 -15.10 4.80 37.06
C GLY A 14 -15.35 3.52 37.87
N GLN A 15 -16.51 2.88 37.71
CA GLN A 15 -16.92 1.66 38.41
C GLN A 15 -16.49 0.38 37.65
N SER A 16 -15.69 0.53 36.61
CA SER A 16 -15.12 -0.57 35.85
C SER A 16 -13.69 -0.28 35.43
N THR A 17 -12.84 -1.29 35.50
CA THR A 17 -11.55 -1.30 34.81
C THR A 17 -11.77 -1.76 33.38
N THR A 18 -11.20 -1.06 32.39
CA THR A 18 -11.32 -1.45 30.98
C THR A 18 -9.97 -1.36 30.31
N SER A 19 -9.60 -2.42 29.61
CA SER A 19 -8.46 -2.42 28.70
C SER A 19 -8.97 -2.16 27.28
N VAL A 20 -8.22 -1.35 26.54
CA VAL A 20 -8.48 -1.09 25.12
C VAL A 20 -7.25 -1.54 24.35
N THR A 21 -7.42 -2.51 23.47
CA THR A 21 -6.38 -2.87 22.49
C THR A 21 -6.62 -2.05 21.23
N THR A 22 -5.64 -1.25 20.84
CA THR A 22 -5.61 -0.59 19.53
C THR A 22 -4.26 -0.81 18.87
N HIS A 23 -4.24 -0.78 17.54
CA HIS A 23 -3.02 -0.93 16.76
C HIS A 23 -2.53 0.44 16.27
N LEU A 24 -1.23 0.66 16.42
CA LEU A 24 -0.51 1.79 15.86
C LEU A 24 0.57 1.22 14.95
N TYR A 25 0.56 1.61 13.67
CA TYR A 25 1.54 1.16 12.70
C TYR A 25 2.48 2.29 12.39
N THR A 26 3.77 2.03 12.49
CA THR A 26 4.84 2.96 12.12
C THR A 26 5.98 2.19 11.48
N ALA A 27 6.65 2.79 10.50
CA ALA A 27 7.79 2.17 9.84
C ALA A 27 9.02 2.22 10.76
N LYS A 28 9.65 1.07 11.00
CA LYS A 28 10.82 0.96 11.90
C LYS A 28 12.13 1.49 11.28
N ASP A 29 12.16 1.60 9.96
CA ASP A 29 13.32 1.95 9.13
C ASP A 29 13.27 3.40 8.61
N VAL A 30 12.20 4.14 8.86
CA VAL A 30 12.02 5.53 8.42
C VAL A 30 11.93 6.46 9.63
N PRO A 31 12.97 7.26 9.92
CA PRO A 31 12.93 8.24 10.99
C PRO A 31 11.76 9.23 10.81
N GLY A 32 10.96 9.42 11.87
CA GLY A 32 9.80 10.30 11.83
C GLY A 32 8.65 9.81 10.95
N ALA A 33 8.58 8.49 10.69
CA ALA A 33 7.46 7.91 9.95
C ALA A 33 6.10 8.28 10.58
N PRO A 34 5.09 8.59 9.75
CA PRO A 34 3.76 8.85 10.25
C PRO A 34 3.18 7.60 10.94
N VAL A 35 2.38 7.83 11.97
CA VAL A 35 1.69 6.75 12.67
C VAL A 35 0.31 6.57 12.06
N PHE A 36 -0.01 5.34 11.69
CA PHE A 36 -1.32 4.95 11.18
C PHE A 36 -2.13 4.25 12.26
N HIS A 37 -3.41 4.59 12.36
CA HIS A 37 -4.39 3.97 13.25
C HIS A 37 -5.55 3.40 12.42
N PRO A 38 -5.95 2.12 12.58
CA PRO A 38 -6.97 1.47 11.75
C PRO A 38 -8.29 2.22 11.61
N LEU A 39 -8.72 2.91 12.66
CA LEU A 39 -10.00 3.66 12.66
C LEU A 39 -9.89 5.11 12.20
N ALA A 40 -8.67 5.67 12.15
CA ALA A 40 -8.47 7.11 11.92
C ALA A 40 -7.54 7.40 10.74
N GLY A 41 -6.92 6.37 10.13
CA GLY A 41 -5.90 6.54 9.11
C GLY A 41 -4.62 7.13 9.70
N VAL A 42 -3.96 8.00 8.94
CA VAL A 42 -2.74 8.68 9.37
C VAL A 42 -3.06 9.71 10.45
N LEU A 43 -2.38 9.61 11.59
CA LEU A 43 -2.55 10.50 12.72
C LEU A 43 -1.75 11.80 12.54
N THR A 44 -2.24 12.87 13.19
CA THR A 44 -1.42 14.07 13.45
C THR A 44 -0.25 13.74 14.37
N GLU A 45 0.84 14.52 14.30
CA GLU A 45 2.01 14.34 15.18
C GLU A 45 1.64 14.36 16.66
N GLN A 46 0.73 15.26 17.07
CA GLN A 46 0.29 15.36 18.46
C GLN A 46 -0.50 14.12 18.91
N ALA A 47 -1.41 13.62 18.07
CA ALA A 47 -2.17 12.41 18.37
C ALA A 47 -1.28 11.16 18.38
N ALA A 48 -0.35 11.07 17.43
CA ALA A 48 0.65 10.00 17.36
C ALA A 48 1.53 9.97 18.62
N ALA A 49 2.10 11.12 19.02
CA ALA A 49 2.92 11.22 20.23
C ALA A 49 2.16 10.79 21.48
N ARG A 50 0.90 11.21 21.62
CA ARG A 50 0.06 10.84 22.77
C ARG A 50 -0.23 9.34 22.81
N LEU A 51 -0.62 8.74 21.69
CA LEU A 51 -0.97 7.31 21.65
C LEU A 51 0.27 6.40 21.78
N LEU A 52 1.41 6.80 21.20
CA LEU A 52 2.66 6.08 21.37
C LEU A 52 3.15 6.13 22.83
N ALA A 53 3.02 7.28 23.51
CA ALA A 53 3.46 7.42 24.90
C ALA A 53 2.71 6.53 25.90
N ILE A 54 1.49 6.09 25.56
CA ILE A 54 0.68 5.17 26.38
C ILE A 54 0.66 3.74 25.84
N SER A 55 1.40 3.45 24.77
CA SER A 55 1.48 2.11 24.19
C SER A 55 2.43 1.22 25.01
N GLU A 56 1.98 0.03 25.37
CA GLU A 56 2.73 -0.86 26.27
C GLU A 56 3.54 -1.93 25.54
N ARG A 57 3.21 -2.19 24.26
CA ARG A 57 3.76 -3.31 23.51
C ARG A 57 4.10 -2.91 22.08
N THR A 58 5.19 -3.46 21.59
CA THR A 58 5.64 -3.35 20.20
C THR A 58 5.71 -4.75 19.60
N THR A 59 5.23 -4.91 18.37
CA THR A 59 5.29 -6.17 17.63
C THR A 59 5.89 -5.92 16.26
N ASP A 60 6.87 -6.74 15.86
CA ASP A 60 7.47 -6.65 14.53
C ASP A 60 6.52 -7.25 13.49
N MET A 61 6.05 -6.41 12.56
CA MET A 61 5.10 -6.83 11.53
C MET A 61 5.74 -7.71 10.45
N ASP A 62 7.06 -7.67 10.25
CA ASP A 62 7.74 -8.59 9.33
C ASP A 62 7.71 -10.03 9.87
N THR A 63 7.89 -10.17 11.19
CA THR A 63 7.74 -11.46 11.88
C THR A 63 6.28 -11.91 11.86
N ALA A 64 5.33 -11.00 12.08
CA ALA A 64 3.90 -11.31 12.04
C ALA A 64 3.42 -11.74 10.65
N ALA A 65 4.01 -11.18 9.58
CA ALA A 65 3.68 -11.52 8.19
C ALA A 65 3.91 -13.00 7.85
N THR A 66 4.91 -13.61 8.48
CA THR A 66 5.33 -15.01 8.25
C THR A 66 4.91 -15.94 9.38
N ALA A 67 4.23 -15.42 10.40
CA ALA A 67 3.75 -16.20 11.53
C ALA A 67 2.67 -17.21 11.10
N HIS A 68 2.64 -18.33 11.81
CA HIS A 68 1.65 -19.39 11.63
C HIS A 68 1.17 -19.92 12.98
N THR A 69 -0.04 -20.46 13.00
CA THR A 69 -0.59 -21.19 14.16
C THR A 69 -1.38 -22.41 13.68
N PRO A 70 -1.35 -23.54 14.42
CA PRO A 70 -2.20 -24.69 14.11
C PRO A 70 -3.67 -24.45 14.48
N ALA A 71 -3.98 -23.41 15.26
CA ALA A 71 -5.35 -23.10 15.64
C ALA A 71 -6.14 -22.46 14.49
N TYR A 72 -7.46 -22.65 14.50
CA TYR A 72 -8.37 -21.94 13.59
C TYR A 72 -8.27 -20.41 13.76
N THR A 73 -8.30 -19.95 15.01
CA THR A 73 -8.24 -18.52 15.32
C THR A 73 -6.81 -18.00 15.18
N PRO A 74 -6.57 -16.92 14.41
CA PRO A 74 -5.25 -16.33 14.30
C PRO A 74 -4.78 -15.74 15.64
N THR A 75 -3.47 -15.68 15.84
CA THR A 75 -2.88 -14.98 16.98
C THR A 75 -3.11 -13.47 16.85
N GLU A 76 -2.96 -12.73 17.96
CA GLU A 76 -3.04 -11.26 17.96
C GLU A 76 -2.09 -10.64 16.93
N ALA A 77 -0.86 -11.17 16.80
CA ALA A 77 0.12 -10.70 15.83
C ALA A 77 -0.33 -10.94 14.38
N ILE A 78 -0.84 -12.14 14.06
CA ILE A 78 -1.35 -12.44 12.70
C ILE A 78 -2.54 -11.53 12.38
N ARG A 79 -3.47 -11.35 13.32
CA ARG A 79 -4.62 -10.46 13.13
C ARG A 79 -4.18 -9.00 12.97
N ALA A 80 -3.24 -8.52 13.78
CA ALA A 80 -2.72 -7.16 13.66
C ALA A 80 -2.06 -6.95 12.28
N PHE A 81 -1.35 -7.94 11.76
CA PHE A 81 -0.81 -7.90 10.40
C PHE A 81 -1.93 -7.83 9.36
N LEU A 82 -2.95 -8.70 9.44
CA LEU A 82 -4.07 -8.71 8.50
C LEU A 82 -4.83 -7.38 8.49
N VAL A 83 -5.16 -6.83 9.66
CA VAL A 83 -5.80 -5.51 9.79
C VAL A 83 -4.91 -4.41 9.20
N GLY A 84 -3.61 -4.46 9.43
CA GLY A 84 -2.65 -3.50 8.90
C GLY A 84 -2.45 -3.61 7.40
N ARG A 85 -2.50 -4.81 6.82
CA ARG A 85 -2.39 -5.03 5.37
C ARG A 85 -3.66 -4.59 4.67
N ASP A 86 -4.80 -5.02 5.19
CA ASP A 86 -6.06 -4.93 4.50
C ASP A 86 -6.74 -3.57 4.70
N TRP A 87 -6.70 -3.04 5.92
CA TRP A 87 -7.37 -1.82 6.42
C TRP A 87 -8.89 -1.78 6.26
N CYS A 88 -9.39 -2.18 5.11
CA CYS A 88 -10.80 -2.35 4.77
C CYS A 88 -11.10 -3.82 4.42
N CYS A 89 -12.38 -4.14 4.34
CA CYS A 89 -12.89 -5.41 3.86
C CYS A 89 -12.36 -5.67 2.45
N ARG A 90 -11.71 -6.82 2.24
CA ARG A 90 -11.09 -7.19 0.96
C ARG A 90 -12.07 -7.65 -0.12
N TRP A 91 -13.37 -7.50 0.12
CA TRP A 91 -14.38 -7.68 -0.92
C TRP A 91 -14.36 -6.48 -1.87
N PRO A 92 -14.41 -6.66 -3.20
CA PRO A 92 -14.20 -5.57 -4.15
C PRO A 92 -15.15 -4.38 -3.91
N GLY A 93 -14.55 -3.20 -3.69
CA GLY A 93 -15.27 -1.94 -3.46
C GLY A 93 -15.86 -1.75 -2.07
N CYS A 94 -15.57 -2.63 -1.10
CA CYS A 94 -16.11 -2.52 0.25
C CYS A 94 -15.21 -1.69 1.19
N GLY A 95 -15.62 -0.46 1.51
CA GLY A 95 -14.89 0.41 2.46
C GLY A 95 -15.12 0.12 3.96
N THR A 96 -15.66 -1.04 4.33
CA THR A 96 -15.89 -1.35 5.76
C THR A 96 -14.57 -1.65 6.46
N LEU A 97 -14.27 -0.98 7.57
CA LEU A 97 -12.99 -1.13 8.26
C LEU A 97 -12.73 -2.57 8.74
N ALA A 98 -11.54 -3.07 8.43
CA ALA A 98 -11.06 -4.40 8.77
C ALA A 98 -10.93 -4.63 10.28
N PHE A 99 -10.73 -3.57 11.08
CA PHE A 99 -10.54 -3.66 12.53
C PHE A 99 -11.67 -4.44 13.23
N GLY A 100 -12.92 -4.22 12.79
CA GLY A 100 -14.11 -4.95 13.26
C GLY A 100 -14.51 -6.13 12.37
N GLY A 101 -13.71 -6.46 11.36
CA GLY A 101 -13.97 -7.55 10.42
C GLY A 101 -13.55 -8.92 10.95
N ASP A 102 -14.07 -9.96 10.30
CA ASP A 102 -13.70 -11.34 10.51
C ASP A 102 -12.47 -11.68 9.66
N ASN A 103 -11.62 -12.59 10.17
CA ASN A 103 -10.52 -13.14 9.37
C ASN A 103 -11.10 -14.32 8.58
N ASP A 104 -10.98 -14.30 7.26
CA ASP A 104 -11.44 -15.37 6.39
C ASP A 104 -10.24 -16.14 5.82
N HIS A 105 -10.32 -17.46 5.83
CA HIS A 105 -9.31 -18.33 5.21
C HIS A 105 -9.64 -18.56 3.74
N ARG A 106 -8.64 -18.39 2.86
CA ARG A 106 -8.77 -18.68 1.42
C ARG A 106 -9.02 -20.17 1.20
N ILE A 107 -8.07 -20.99 1.65
CA ILE A 107 -8.26 -22.44 1.80
C ILE A 107 -8.85 -22.62 3.19
N ASN A 108 -10.05 -23.18 3.30
CA ASN A 108 -10.71 -23.26 4.59
C ASN A 108 -9.88 -24.11 5.57
N HIS A 109 -9.86 -23.72 6.84
CA HIS A 109 -9.07 -24.41 7.84
C HIS A 109 -9.44 -25.90 8.00
N HIS A 110 -10.73 -26.23 7.90
CA HIS A 110 -11.23 -27.61 7.97
C HIS A 110 -10.82 -28.46 6.75
N GLU A 111 -10.40 -27.83 5.65
CA GLU A 111 -9.84 -28.48 4.46
C GLU A 111 -8.30 -28.55 4.52
N GLY A 112 -7.70 -28.24 5.67
CA GLY A 112 -6.25 -28.23 5.87
C GLY A 112 -5.58 -26.89 5.56
N GLY A 113 -6.35 -25.81 5.37
CA GLY A 113 -5.82 -24.48 5.16
C GLY A 113 -5.04 -23.95 6.37
N PRO A 114 -3.80 -23.46 6.20
CA PRO A 114 -3.01 -22.95 7.31
C PRO A 114 -3.56 -21.61 7.82
N THR A 115 -3.46 -21.35 9.12
CA THR A 115 -3.77 -20.04 9.69
C THR A 115 -2.52 -19.17 9.62
N THR A 116 -2.37 -18.48 8.50
CA THR A 116 -1.25 -17.57 8.17
C THR A 116 -1.76 -16.36 7.42
N ALA A 117 -1.01 -15.27 7.42
CA ALA A 117 -1.37 -14.07 6.66
C ALA A 117 -1.46 -14.34 5.14
N ALA A 118 -0.68 -15.29 4.62
CA ALA A 118 -0.69 -15.67 3.21
C ALA A 118 -1.93 -16.48 2.78
N ASN A 119 -2.71 -17.02 3.73
CA ASN A 119 -3.94 -17.76 3.46
C ASN A 119 -5.18 -17.02 3.97
N MET A 120 -5.07 -15.76 4.39
CA MET A 120 -6.19 -15.08 5.05
C MET A 120 -6.36 -13.64 4.59
N VAL A 121 -7.59 -13.15 4.64
CA VAL A 121 -7.96 -11.74 4.40
C VAL A 121 -9.00 -11.28 5.43
N MET A 122 -9.13 -9.96 5.58
CA MET A 122 -10.16 -9.35 6.42
C MET A 122 -11.44 -9.12 5.62
N LEU A 123 -12.57 -9.61 6.12
CA LEU A 123 -13.90 -9.37 5.53
C LEU A 123 -14.85 -8.80 6.57
N CYS A 124 -15.77 -7.92 6.17
CA CYS A 124 -16.91 -7.60 7.03
C CYS A 124 -17.83 -8.82 7.14
N ARG A 125 -18.62 -8.89 8.22
CA ARG A 125 -19.53 -10.02 8.47
C ARG A 125 -20.44 -10.35 7.28
N HIS A 126 -20.94 -9.33 6.58
CA HIS A 126 -21.77 -9.51 5.39
C HIS A 126 -21.04 -10.28 4.28
N HIS A 127 -19.83 -9.85 3.91
CA HIS A 127 -19.06 -10.47 2.83
C HIS A 127 -18.42 -11.80 3.23
N HIS A 128 -18.04 -11.95 4.51
CA HIS A 128 -17.61 -13.23 5.05
C HIS A 128 -18.71 -14.29 4.88
N ASN A 129 -19.96 -13.95 5.22
CA ASN A 129 -21.09 -14.86 5.03
C ASN A 129 -21.32 -15.19 3.55
N ARG A 130 -21.24 -14.21 2.65
CA ARG A 130 -21.40 -14.46 1.20
C ARG A 130 -20.36 -15.43 0.63
N LYS A 131 -19.10 -15.31 1.07
CA LYS A 131 -18.05 -16.28 0.72
C LYS A 131 -18.35 -17.66 1.32
N THR A 132 -18.79 -17.70 2.58
CA THR A 132 -19.17 -18.94 3.27
C THR A 132 -20.32 -19.67 2.56
N ASP A 133 -21.28 -18.91 2.03
CA ASP A 133 -22.41 -19.39 1.22
C ASP A 133 -22.00 -19.77 -0.22
N LEU A 134 -20.70 -19.84 -0.51
CA LEU A 134 -20.11 -20.22 -1.79
C LEU A 134 -20.53 -19.32 -2.98
N GLN A 135 -20.96 -18.08 -2.71
CA GLN A 135 -21.24 -17.10 -3.78
C GLN A 135 -19.96 -16.63 -4.47
N ALA A 136 -18.82 -16.76 -3.79
CA ALA A 136 -17.51 -16.44 -4.33
C ALA A 136 -16.42 -17.25 -3.63
N HIS A 137 -15.32 -17.47 -4.34
CA HIS A 137 -14.04 -17.87 -3.76
C HIS A 137 -12.94 -16.93 -4.30
N TYR A 138 -11.75 -16.97 -3.72
CA TYR A 138 -10.69 -16.06 -4.15
C TYR A 138 -9.30 -16.69 -4.21
N LEU A 139 -8.43 -16.04 -4.96
CA LEU A 139 -6.98 -16.24 -4.94
C LEU A 139 -6.35 -15.02 -4.28
N LEU A 140 -5.39 -15.25 -3.39
CA LEU A 140 -4.59 -14.20 -2.77
C LEU A 140 -3.19 -14.30 -3.34
N ASP A 141 -2.75 -13.27 -4.05
CA ASP A 141 -1.39 -13.23 -4.60
C ASP A 141 -0.38 -12.93 -3.49
N PRO A 142 0.59 -13.83 -3.20
CA PRO A 142 1.54 -13.64 -2.11
C PRO A 142 2.53 -12.51 -2.33
N ILE A 143 2.67 -12.01 -3.57
CA ILE A 143 3.65 -10.97 -3.92
C ILE A 143 3.03 -9.58 -3.77
N THR A 144 1.90 -9.34 -4.44
CA THR A 144 1.21 -8.04 -4.45
C THR A 144 0.28 -7.85 -3.27
N GLY A 145 -0.25 -8.94 -2.71
CA GLY A 145 -1.35 -8.91 -1.73
C GLY A 145 -2.73 -8.65 -2.36
N ASP A 146 -2.83 -8.73 -3.69
CA ASP A 146 -4.07 -8.59 -4.43
C ASP A 146 -4.96 -9.83 -4.24
N VAL A 147 -6.27 -9.58 -4.21
CA VAL A 147 -7.29 -10.62 -4.09
C VAL A 147 -8.08 -10.70 -5.39
N PHE A 148 -8.00 -11.83 -6.07
CA PHE A 148 -8.79 -12.14 -7.25
C PHE A 148 -10.04 -12.90 -6.83
N TRP A 149 -11.19 -12.24 -6.88
CA TRP A 149 -12.48 -12.81 -6.57
C TRP A 149 -13.10 -13.47 -7.79
N LEU A 150 -13.56 -14.71 -7.63
CA LEU A 150 -14.23 -15.52 -8.63
C LEU A 150 -15.65 -15.77 -8.13
N PHE A 151 -16.64 -15.17 -8.80
CA PHE A 151 -18.04 -15.23 -8.42
C PHE A 151 -18.75 -16.43 -9.07
N ALA A 152 -19.83 -16.90 -8.43
CA ALA A 152 -20.60 -18.05 -8.90
C ALA A 152 -21.28 -17.83 -10.27
N ASP A 153 -21.48 -16.57 -10.69
CA ASP A 153 -22.03 -16.22 -12.00
C ASP A 153 -20.98 -16.23 -13.13
N GLY A 154 -19.73 -16.60 -12.81
CA GLY A 154 -18.61 -16.64 -13.75
C GLY A 154 -17.90 -15.30 -13.95
N THR A 155 -18.35 -14.23 -13.29
CA THR A 155 -17.64 -12.95 -13.29
C THR A 155 -16.49 -12.96 -12.28
N TRP A 156 -15.59 -11.99 -12.40
CA TRP A 156 -14.47 -11.83 -11.49
C TRP A 156 -14.16 -10.35 -11.24
N ALA A 157 -13.49 -10.09 -10.13
CA ALA A 157 -13.02 -8.75 -9.78
C ALA A 157 -11.71 -8.85 -8.99
N VAL A 158 -10.97 -7.75 -8.96
CA VAL A 158 -9.73 -7.62 -8.20
C VAL A 158 -9.92 -6.61 -7.09
N ASP A 159 -9.38 -6.92 -5.94
CA ASP A 159 -9.28 -6.02 -4.80
C ASP A 159 -7.82 -5.84 -4.38
N HIS A 160 -7.45 -4.62 -4.04
CA HIS A 160 -6.09 -4.23 -3.67
C HIS A 160 -6.02 -3.89 -2.18
N ALA A 161 -4.91 -4.27 -1.54
CA ALA A 161 -4.67 -3.94 -0.14
C ALA A 161 -4.45 -2.43 0.02
N GLU A 162 -5.20 -1.77 0.90
CA GLU A 162 -5.11 -0.31 1.10
C GLU A 162 -4.41 0.10 2.41
N GLY A 163 -4.10 -0.88 3.27
CA GLY A 163 -3.56 -0.61 4.59
C GLY A 163 -2.06 -0.28 4.61
N PRO A 164 -1.52 0.14 5.77
CA PRO A 164 -0.09 0.39 5.90
C PRO A 164 0.77 -0.82 5.51
N LEU A 165 0.35 -2.06 5.75
CA LEU A 165 1.18 -3.22 5.40
C LEU A 165 0.94 -3.72 3.97
N ALA A 166 0.21 -2.96 3.13
CA ALA A 166 0.00 -3.28 1.73
C ALA A 166 1.34 -3.29 0.94
N PRO A 167 1.66 -4.38 0.21
CA PRO A 167 2.94 -4.49 -0.51
C PRO A 167 3.14 -3.41 -1.59
N VAL A 168 2.09 -3.09 -2.35
CA VAL A 168 2.15 -2.17 -3.51
C VAL A 168 1.84 -0.73 -3.11
N GLU A 169 0.93 -0.51 -2.15
CA GLU A 169 0.53 0.81 -1.68
C GLU A 169 1.31 1.30 -0.45
N LYS A 170 2.63 1.48 -0.59
CA LYS A 170 3.46 2.17 0.43
C LYS A 170 3.26 3.71 0.46
N ARG A 171 2.07 4.21 0.11
CA ARG A 171 1.76 5.66 0.01
C ARG A 171 1.77 6.37 1.37
N TRP A 172 1.67 5.61 2.45
CA TRP A 172 1.68 6.06 3.85
C TRP A 172 3.09 6.14 4.45
N VAL A 173 4.11 5.50 3.85
CA VAL A 173 5.51 5.53 4.35
C VAL A 173 6.18 6.90 4.10
N GLN A 174 5.51 7.78 3.33
CA GLN A 174 6.06 9.06 2.93
C GLN A 174 5.45 10.20 3.73
N THR A 175 6.30 11.07 4.26
CA THR A 175 5.84 12.32 4.89
C THR A 175 5.19 13.24 3.84
N TYR A 176 4.35 14.19 4.27
CA TYR A 176 3.76 15.18 3.36
C TYR A 176 4.84 15.92 2.54
N THR A 177 5.95 16.29 3.18
CA THR A 177 7.11 16.93 2.54
C THR A 177 7.74 16.05 1.47
N GLN A 178 7.97 14.77 1.77
CA GLN A 178 8.49 13.80 0.80
C GLN A 178 7.54 13.62 -0.39
N ARG A 179 6.22 13.59 -0.16
CA ARG A 179 5.21 13.52 -1.22
C ARG A 179 5.24 14.75 -2.12
N ARG A 180 5.37 15.96 -1.54
CA ARG A 180 5.48 17.22 -2.30
C ARG A 180 6.76 17.24 -3.14
N GLN A 181 7.89 16.82 -2.58
CA GLN A 181 9.17 16.76 -3.27
C GLN A 181 9.14 15.76 -4.45
N ARG A 182 8.67 14.52 -4.23
CA ARG A 182 8.53 13.52 -5.30
C ARG A 182 7.59 13.96 -6.42
N ARG A 183 6.54 14.73 -6.12
CA ARG A 183 5.68 15.31 -7.16
C ARG A 183 6.46 16.29 -8.04
N GLY A 184 7.30 17.13 -7.43
CA GLY A 184 8.20 18.03 -8.14
C GLY A 184 9.20 17.27 -9.01
N GLU A 185 9.87 16.26 -8.45
CA GLU A 185 10.83 15.41 -9.16
C GLU A 185 10.18 14.69 -10.35
N ARG A 186 8.97 14.12 -10.19
CA ARG A 186 8.23 13.48 -11.28
C ARG A 186 7.80 14.46 -12.37
N ALA A 187 7.40 15.67 -12.00
CA ALA A 187 7.05 16.71 -12.97
C ALA A 187 8.29 17.14 -13.77
N ALA A 188 9.43 17.34 -13.09
CA ALA A 188 10.70 17.65 -13.72
C ALA A 188 11.17 16.52 -14.65
N ALA A 189 11.07 15.26 -14.21
CA ALA A 189 11.44 14.10 -15.03
C ALA A 189 10.54 13.97 -16.28
N ARG A 190 9.23 14.24 -16.16
CA ARG A 190 8.32 14.29 -17.31
C ARG A 190 8.67 15.42 -18.28
N ALA A 191 8.96 16.61 -17.76
CA ALA A 191 9.38 17.75 -18.59
C ALA A 191 10.68 17.45 -19.34
N ALA A 192 11.69 16.89 -18.65
CA ALA A 192 12.94 16.48 -19.26
C ALA A 192 12.76 15.39 -20.32
N ALA A 193 11.86 14.42 -20.08
CA ALA A 193 11.52 13.40 -21.07
C ALA A 193 10.85 14.00 -22.32
N GLN A 194 9.94 14.97 -22.14
CA GLN A 194 9.29 15.69 -23.25
C GLN A 194 10.30 16.54 -24.03
N GLU A 195 11.21 17.24 -23.36
CA GLU A 195 12.29 17.99 -24.01
C GLU A 195 13.22 17.08 -24.80
N PHE A 196 13.59 15.93 -24.23
CA PHE A 196 14.41 14.93 -24.92
C PHE A 196 13.69 14.35 -26.13
N GLU A 197 12.40 14.04 -26.02
CA GLU A 197 11.58 13.53 -27.14
C GLU A 197 11.45 14.58 -28.25
N ALA A 198 11.21 15.85 -27.90
CA ALA A 198 11.19 16.97 -28.84
C ALA A 198 12.56 17.19 -29.50
N TYR A 199 13.65 17.03 -28.74
CA TYR A 199 15.00 17.03 -29.30
C TYR A 199 15.14 15.88 -30.31
N GLN A 200 14.88 14.64 -29.93
CA GLN A 200 14.99 13.46 -30.79
C GLN A 200 14.18 13.58 -32.09
N TYR A 201 12.98 14.15 -32.04
CA TYR A 201 12.15 14.37 -33.23
C TYR A 201 12.86 15.21 -34.31
N GLY A 202 13.70 16.17 -33.92
CA GLY A 202 14.48 16.98 -34.85
C GLY A 202 15.86 16.41 -35.22
N ALA A 203 16.20 15.18 -34.81
CA ALA A 203 17.56 14.65 -34.94
C ALA A 203 18.00 14.49 -36.40
N GLU A 204 17.15 13.92 -37.26
CA GLU A 204 17.46 13.76 -38.69
C GLU A 204 17.62 15.10 -39.41
N ALA A 205 16.77 16.08 -39.08
CA ALA A 205 16.86 17.42 -39.65
C ALA A 205 18.15 18.14 -39.23
N ARG A 206 18.59 17.96 -37.97
CA ARG A 206 19.86 18.52 -37.48
C ARG A 206 21.07 17.81 -38.08
N ALA A 207 21.03 16.48 -38.23
CA ALA A 207 22.09 15.72 -38.87
C ALA A 207 22.30 16.18 -40.32
N ARG A 208 21.22 16.29 -41.10
CA ARG A 208 21.24 16.82 -42.47
C ARG A 208 21.75 18.27 -42.53
N ALA A 209 21.27 19.15 -41.65
CA ALA A 209 21.75 20.53 -41.60
C ALA A 209 23.25 20.63 -41.27
N GLN A 210 23.77 19.67 -40.49
CA GLN A 210 25.19 19.60 -40.16
C GLN A 210 26.03 19.06 -41.33
N GLU A 211 25.54 18.05 -42.04
CA GLU A 211 26.15 17.57 -43.30
C GLU A 211 26.20 18.68 -44.35
N GLU A 212 25.09 19.40 -44.57
CA GLU A 212 25.01 20.53 -45.50
C GLU A 212 26.01 21.65 -45.12
N PHE A 213 26.18 21.91 -43.83
CA PHE A 213 27.14 22.89 -43.33
C PHE A 213 28.60 22.44 -43.55
N GLU A 214 28.91 21.17 -43.28
CA GLU A 214 30.24 20.60 -43.52
C GLU A 214 30.60 20.57 -45.01
N GLU A 215 29.64 20.22 -45.87
CA GLU A 215 29.80 20.30 -47.33
C GLU A 215 30.09 21.73 -47.79
N ALA A 216 29.33 22.72 -47.30
CA ALA A 216 29.56 24.12 -47.62
C ALA A 216 30.96 24.61 -47.19
N ILE A 217 31.44 24.18 -46.01
CA ILE A 217 32.81 24.46 -45.57
C ILE A 217 33.84 23.83 -46.52
N ASN A 218 33.64 22.57 -46.88
CA ASN A 218 34.57 21.85 -47.75
C ASN A 218 34.61 22.47 -49.15
N GLN A 219 33.47 22.90 -49.69
CA GLN A 219 33.39 23.62 -50.96
C GLN A 219 34.11 24.97 -50.89
N ALA A 220 33.89 25.76 -49.83
CA ALA A 220 34.55 27.04 -49.65
C ALA A 220 36.09 26.91 -49.53
N LYS A 221 36.58 25.83 -48.91
CA LYS A 221 38.02 25.50 -48.88
C LYS A 221 38.57 25.08 -50.23
N ALA A 222 37.78 24.38 -51.04
CA ALA A 222 38.18 23.96 -52.38
C ALA A 222 38.25 25.14 -53.36
N GLU A 223 37.32 26.10 -53.26
CA GLU A 223 37.25 27.28 -54.13
C GLU A 223 38.31 28.33 -53.81
N ASN A 224 38.69 28.50 -52.55
CA ASN A 224 39.67 29.51 -52.14
C ASN A 224 41.14 29.01 -52.15
N GLY A 225 41.37 27.73 -52.49
CA GLY A 225 42.68 27.08 -52.36
C GLY A 225 43.09 26.87 -50.88
N PRO A 226 44.10 26.03 -50.59
CA PRO A 226 44.52 25.79 -49.21
C PRO A 226 44.95 27.09 -48.55
N ASP A 227 44.64 27.24 -47.26
CA ASP A 227 45.16 28.34 -46.44
C ASP A 227 46.68 28.44 -46.66
N PRO A 228 47.23 29.66 -46.80
CA PRO A 228 48.66 29.83 -46.97
C PRO A 228 49.38 29.17 -45.79
N PRO A 229 50.42 28.36 -46.03
CA PRO A 229 51.15 27.72 -44.94
C PRO A 229 51.76 28.77 -44.02
N GLU A 230 51.73 28.50 -42.71
CA GLU A 230 52.31 29.33 -41.64
C GLU A 230 53.76 29.74 -41.90
#